data_AF-A0A3S0XXF5-F1
#
_entry.id   AF-A0A3S0XXF5-F1
#
_cell.length_a   1.000
_cell.length_b   1.000
_cell.length_c   1.000
_cell.angle_alpha   90.00
_cell.angle_beta   90.00
_cell.angle_gamma   90.00
#
_symmetry.space_group_name_H-M   'P 1'
#
loop_
_entity.id
_entity.type
_entity.pdbx_description
1 polymer ?
#
loop_
_entity_poly.entity_id
_entity_poly.type
_entity_poly.pdbx_seq_one_letter_code
_entity_poly.pdbx_strand_id
1 'polypeptide(L)'
;MDEKLTGDEFSKWFSTYGLITSQRILGHYKISIPQKELIPAIKSATSFYHHLVQVPLKNVLNGIVLQQANDYHIYVQKLFIDYLLSGESGKPPEAQGAATRESLENERKALVSLGEQFNQKQLDHEAVIGTSQKILIKLSTDLKESMANSANSLHHLTTRNNSDFTKEQIVTILTRTLIEAGIELKSQNIDKNLFIDKAIDLLHLSKTEGMKEKLNELLNEFFNVLSKVNEQISELFNTANSITESARAFRSQFYQAALRVIELMKLLPEYKIDPEQDMINREALHFDKTIGETQQ
;
A
#
# COMPACT_ATOMS: atom_id res chain seq x y z
N MET A 1 12.95 2.91 -22.69
CA MET A 1 13.34 3.69 -21.50
C MET A 1 12.16 3.60 -20.54
N ASP A 2 12.05 2.51 -19.78
CA ASP A 2 10.95 2.26 -18.82
C ASP A 2 11.52 1.52 -17.61
N GLU A 3 12.62 2.05 -17.08
CA GLU A 3 13.32 1.51 -15.92
C GLU A 3 13.43 2.62 -14.87
N LYS A 4 12.28 3.00 -14.29
CA LYS A 4 12.23 3.72 -13.01
C LYS A 4 11.23 3.04 -12.08
N LEU A 5 11.74 1.99 -11.45
CA LEU A 5 11.59 1.69 -10.02
C LEU A 5 10.19 1.84 -9.40
N THR A 6 9.39 0.78 -9.51
CA THR A 6 8.46 0.40 -8.42
C THR A 6 9.20 0.19 -7.08
N GLY A 7 10.53 0.09 -7.10
CA GLY A 7 11.38 -0.04 -5.91
C GLY A 7 11.60 1.25 -5.10
N ASP A 8 11.32 2.46 -5.64
CA ASP A 8 11.75 3.70 -4.97
C ASP A 8 10.74 4.26 -3.96
N GLU A 9 9.46 3.90 -4.08
CA GLU A 9 8.42 4.36 -3.15
C GLU A 9 8.56 3.70 -1.77
N PHE A 10 9.02 2.44 -1.74
CA PHE A 10 9.23 1.67 -0.51
C PHE A 10 10.68 1.70 0.00
N SER A 11 11.66 2.16 -0.78
CA SER A 11 13.07 2.28 -0.36
C SER A 11 13.22 3.19 0.87
N LYS A 12 12.41 4.25 0.93
CA LYS A 12 12.33 5.20 2.06
C LYS A 12 11.62 4.64 3.30
N TRP A 13 10.89 3.53 3.16
CA TRP A 13 10.12 2.90 4.23
C TRP A 13 10.92 1.94 5.10
N PHE A 14 12.16 1.58 4.72
CA PHE A 14 13.05 0.74 5.53
C PHE A 14 13.63 1.44 6.77
N SER A 15 12.84 2.31 7.39
CA SER A 15 13.05 2.80 8.75
C SER A 15 12.56 1.76 9.77
N THR A 16 12.89 1.98 11.05
CA THR A 16 12.40 1.16 12.17
C THR A 16 10.87 1.04 12.16
N TYR A 17 10.15 2.08 11.72
CA TYR A 17 8.69 2.08 11.62
C TYR A 17 8.18 1.09 10.57
N GLY A 18 8.78 1.06 9.38
CA GLY A 18 8.36 0.14 8.32
C GLY A 18 8.67 -1.31 8.65
N LEU A 19 9.78 -1.57 9.36
CA LEU A 19 10.13 -2.91 9.83
C LEU A 19 9.12 -3.42 10.86
N ILE A 20 8.75 -2.59 11.86
CA ILE A 20 7.72 -2.93 12.85
C ILE A 20 6.36 -3.16 12.16
N THR A 21 6.00 -2.31 11.20
CA THR A 21 4.73 -2.40 10.48
C THR A 21 4.65 -3.68 9.66
N SER A 22 5.72 -3.99 8.91
CA SER A 22 5.83 -5.23 8.13
C SER A 22 5.79 -6.47 9.02
N GLN A 23 6.47 -6.44 10.17
CA GLN A 23 6.40 -7.53 11.15
C GLN A 23 4.98 -7.74 11.68
N ARG A 24 4.25 -6.66 11.98
CA ARG A 24 2.84 -6.74 12.42
C ARG A 24 1.93 -7.31 11.33
N ILE A 25 2.11 -6.88 10.08
CA ILE A 25 1.38 -7.39 8.92
C ILE A 25 1.60 -8.89 8.76
N LEU A 26 2.86 -9.33 8.72
CA LEU A 26 3.20 -10.75 8.64
C LEU A 26 2.64 -11.55 9.83
N GLY A 27 2.72 -10.99 11.04
CA GLY A 27 2.14 -11.58 12.24
C GLY A 27 0.62 -11.75 12.16
N HIS A 28 -0.10 -10.80 11.55
CA HIS A 28 -1.54 -10.92 11.30
C HIS A 28 -1.86 -12.05 10.32
N TYR A 29 -1.00 -12.26 9.33
CA TYR A 29 -1.04 -13.41 8.43
C TYR A 29 -0.52 -14.71 9.09
N LYS A 30 -0.23 -14.69 10.40
CA LYS A 30 0.36 -15.79 11.18
C LYS A 30 1.70 -16.29 10.60
N ILE A 31 2.43 -15.45 9.87
CA ILE A 31 3.74 -15.76 9.28
C ILE A 31 4.80 -15.24 10.27
N SER A 32 5.67 -16.14 10.73
CA SER A 32 6.77 -15.79 11.64
C SER A 32 8.10 -16.02 10.94
N ILE A 33 8.78 -14.93 10.57
CA ILE A 33 10.13 -14.97 10.00
C ILE A 33 11.13 -14.66 11.13
N PRO A 34 12.24 -15.42 11.26
CA PRO A 34 13.29 -15.10 12.21
C PRO A 34 13.81 -13.67 12.04
N GLN A 35 14.12 -12.97 13.14
CA GLN A 35 14.53 -11.55 13.07
C GLN A 35 15.73 -11.30 12.14
N LYS A 36 16.68 -12.24 12.07
CA LYS A 36 17.86 -12.15 11.20
C LYS A 36 17.51 -12.18 9.72
N GLU A 37 16.37 -12.78 9.36
CA GLU A 37 15.91 -12.97 7.99
C GLU A 37 14.79 -11.98 7.61
N LEU A 38 14.21 -11.28 8.58
CA LEU A 38 13.13 -10.33 8.35
C LEU A 38 13.54 -9.15 7.46
N ILE A 39 14.75 -8.60 7.67
CA ILE A 39 15.29 -7.51 6.86
C ILE A 39 15.44 -7.92 5.39
N PRO A 40 16.16 -9.00 5.04
CA PRO A 40 16.28 -9.42 3.64
C PRO A 40 14.93 -9.84 3.05
N ALA A 41 14.04 -10.45 3.85
CA ALA A 41 12.70 -10.83 3.42
C ALA A 41 11.85 -9.64 2.97
N ILE A 42 11.93 -8.50 3.67
CA ILE A 42 11.16 -7.32 3.32
C ILE A 42 11.92 -6.46 2.31
N LYS A 43 13.25 -6.36 2.38
CA LYS A 43 14.05 -5.44 1.54
C LYS A 43 14.31 -5.92 0.14
N SER A 44 14.42 -7.23 -0.06
CA SER A 44 14.70 -7.76 -1.39
C SER A 44 13.47 -7.61 -2.27
N ALA A 45 13.58 -6.86 -3.37
CA ALA A 45 12.51 -6.72 -4.36
C ALA A 45 12.13 -8.07 -4.99
N THR A 46 13.02 -9.06 -4.96
CA THR A 46 12.74 -10.41 -5.45
C THR A 46 12.06 -11.28 -4.38
N SER A 47 12.11 -10.93 -3.10
CA SER A 47 11.52 -11.77 -2.05
C SER A 47 10.01 -11.89 -2.19
N PHE A 48 9.49 -13.09 -1.99
CA PHE A 48 8.04 -13.31 -1.91
C PHE A 48 7.38 -12.47 -0.81
N TYR A 49 8.02 -12.35 0.36
CA TYR A 49 7.46 -11.61 1.50
C TYR A 49 7.46 -10.10 1.29
N HIS A 50 8.34 -9.59 0.42
CA HIS A 50 8.29 -8.20 -0.02
C HIS A 50 6.96 -7.95 -0.74
N HIS A 51 6.65 -8.76 -1.76
CA HIS A 51 5.39 -8.66 -2.52
C HIS A 51 4.15 -8.83 -1.64
N LEU A 52 4.18 -9.77 -0.69
CA LEU A 52 3.06 -10.00 0.23
C LEU A 52 2.75 -8.77 1.10
N VAL A 53 3.79 -8.02 1.51
CA VAL A 53 3.65 -6.86 2.40
C VAL A 53 3.44 -5.55 1.63
N GLN A 54 3.82 -5.48 0.35
CA GLN A 54 3.65 -4.28 -0.49
C GLN A 54 2.20 -3.81 -0.56
N VAL A 55 1.23 -4.71 -0.74
CA VAL A 55 -0.20 -4.35 -0.85
C VAL A 55 -0.72 -3.63 0.41
N PRO A 56 -0.64 -4.21 1.62
CA PRO A 56 -1.10 -3.51 2.83
C PRO A 56 -0.31 -2.24 3.12
N LEU A 57 1.00 -2.20 2.82
CA LEU A 57 1.78 -0.96 2.96
C LEU A 57 1.30 0.14 2.00
N LYS A 58 0.96 -0.21 0.75
CA LYS A 58 0.39 0.73 -0.21
C LYS A 58 -0.94 1.29 0.27
N ASN A 59 -1.80 0.46 0.86
CA ASN A 59 -3.06 0.91 1.45
C ASN A 59 -2.85 1.84 2.66
N VAL A 60 -1.83 1.57 3.51
CA VAL A 60 -1.46 2.49 4.59
C VAL A 60 -1.04 3.85 4.03
N LEU A 61 -0.22 3.87 2.96
CA LEU A 61 0.18 5.11 2.30
C LEU A 61 -1.02 5.85 1.69
N ASN A 62 -1.92 5.14 1.02
CA ASN A 62 -3.16 5.71 0.50
C ASN A 62 -4.00 6.33 1.62
N GLY A 63 -4.09 5.69 2.78
CA GLY A 63 -4.75 6.24 3.96
C GLY A 63 -4.15 7.57 4.41
N ILE A 64 -2.82 7.69 4.43
CA ILE A 64 -2.13 8.93 4.78
C ILE A 64 -2.43 10.04 3.75
N VAL A 65 -2.38 9.73 2.45
CA VAL A 65 -2.67 10.72 1.40
C VAL A 65 -4.13 11.16 1.42
N LEU A 66 -5.07 10.23 1.65
CA LEU A 66 -6.48 10.55 1.85
C LEU A 66 -6.70 11.40 3.10
N GLN A 67 -5.98 11.13 4.20
CA GLN A 67 -6.05 11.98 5.39
C GLN A 67 -5.60 13.42 5.09
N GLN A 68 -4.49 13.60 4.38
CA GLN A 68 -4.04 14.94 3.96
C GLN A 68 -5.08 15.65 3.07
N ALA A 69 -5.72 14.92 2.15
CA ALA A 69 -6.80 15.45 1.33
C ALA A 69 -8.01 15.87 2.19
N ASN A 70 -8.35 15.07 3.20
CA ASN A 70 -9.41 15.37 4.15
C ASN A 70 -9.08 16.59 5.01
N ASP A 71 -7.84 16.76 5.44
CA ASP A 71 -7.42 17.92 6.22
C ASP A 71 -7.56 19.21 5.39
N TYR A 72 -7.22 19.17 4.09
CA TYR A 72 -7.54 20.27 3.17
C TYR A 72 -9.04 20.49 3.04
N HIS A 73 -9.83 19.44 2.86
CA HIS A 73 -11.29 19.55 2.76
C HIS A 73 -11.91 20.22 3.99
N ILE A 74 -11.54 19.77 5.20
CA ILE A 74 -11.98 20.35 6.47
C ILE A 74 -11.58 21.82 6.57
N TYR A 75 -10.36 22.17 6.16
CA TYR A 75 -9.91 23.56 6.17
C TYR A 75 -10.79 24.45 5.29
N VAL A 76 -11.10 24.02 4.05
CA VAL A 76 -11.98 24.81 3.16
C VAL A 76 -13.40 24.89 3.73
N GLN A 77 -13.92 23.82 4.34
CA GLN A 77 -15.23 23.86 5.01
C GLN A 77 -15.25 24.89 6.13
N LYS A 78 -14.21 24.96 6.96
CA LYS A 78 -14.09 25.95 8.03
C LYS A 78 -14.08 27.38 7.49
N LEU A 79 -13.35 27.66 6.41
CA LEU A 79 -13.40 28.96 5.73
C LEU A 79 -14.83 29.34 5.34
N PHE A 80 -15.58 28.40 4.74
CA PHE A 80 -16.97 28.66 4.38
C PHE A 80 -17.89 28.85 5.59
N ILE A 81 -17.68 28.11 6.68
CA ILE A 81 -18.46 28.29 7.92
C ILE A 81 -18.24 29.71 8.47
N ASP A 82 -16.98 30.15 8.57
CA ASP A 82 -16.64 31.49 9.07
C ASP A 82 -17.26 32.58 8.18
N TYR A 83 -17.21 32.40 6.85
CA TYR A 83 -17.82 33.30 5.89
C TYR A 83 -19.35 33.35 5.99
N LEU A 84 -20.03 32.20 6.08
CA LEU A 84 -21.49 32.14 6.16
C LEU A 84 -22.03 32.71 7.48
N LEU A 85 -21.29 32.52 8.58
CA LEU A 85 -21.65 33.07 9.89
C LEU A 85 -21.39 34.57 10.02
N SER A 86 -20.55 35.15 9.16
CA SER A 86 -20.27 36.59 9.16
C SER A 86 -21.45 37.46 8.71
N GLY A 87 -22.48 36.87 8.08
CA GLY A 87 -23.61 37.60 7.51
C GLY A 87 -23.34 38.24 6.14
N GLU A 88 -22.11 38.19 5.63
CA GLU A 88 -21.75 38.71 4.31
C GLU A 88 -22.52 38.01 3.18
N SER A 89 -22.78 36.70 3.32
CA SER A 89 -23.54 35.92 2.34
C SER A 89 -25.03 36.30 2.25
N GLY A 90 -25.57 36.98 3.27
CA GLY A 90 -26.98 37.39 3.33
C GLY A 90 -27.27 38.75 2.72
N LYS A 91 -26.25 39.44 2.19
CA LYS A 91 -26.39 40.78 1.61
C LYS A 91 -27.16 40.78 0.28
N PRO A 92 -27.92 41.85 -0.01
CA PRO A 92 -28.73 41.92 -1.21
C PRO A 92 -27.86 41.89 -2.50
N PRO A 93 -28.41 41.44 -3.64
CA PRO A 93 -27.69 41.34 -4.92
C PRO A 93 -27.13 42.68 -5.43
N GLU A 94 -27.71 43.80 -5.00
CA GLU A 94 -27.29 45.14 -5.39
C GLU A 94 -26.11 45.67 -4.55
N ALA A 95 -25.78 45.01 -3.44
CA ALA A 95 -24.67 45.43 -2.59
C ALA A 95 -23.31 45.08 -3.22
N GLN A 96 -22.30 45.92 -2.98
CA GLN A 96 -20.94 45.72 -3.47
C GLN A 96 -20.43 44.30 -3.14
N GLY A 97 -19.73 43.70 -4.10
CA GLY A 97 -19.20 42.33 -3.97
C GLY A 97 -20.16 41.21 -4.39
N ALA A 98 -21.33 41.52 -4.96
CA ALA A 98 -22.32 40.51 -5.38
C ALA A 98 -21.75 39.44 -6.33
N ALA A 99 -20.95 39.82 -7.33
CA ALA A 99 -20.30 38.87 -8.24
C ALA A 99 -19.31 37.91 -7.52
N THR A 100 -18.59 38.42 -6.51
CA THR A 100 -17.71 37.60 -5.67
C THR A 100 -18.51 36.65 -4.78
N ARG A 101 -19.64 37.11 -4.22
CA ARG A 101 -20.54 36.27 -3.42
C ARG A 101 -21.15 35.13 -4.25
N GLU A 102 -21.56 35.42 -5.49
CA GLU A 102 -22.06 34.40 -6.42
C GLU A 102 -20.96 33.38 -6.77
N SER A 103 -19.74 33.84 -7.03
CA SER A 103 -18.58 32.97 -7.29
C SER A 103 -18.25 32.08 -6.08
N LEU A 104 -18.33 32.62 -4.86
CA LEU A 104 -18.15 31.85 -3.62
C LEU A 104 -19.25 30.80 -3.43
N GLU A 105 -20.50 31.11 -3.77
CA GLU A 105 -21.59 30.12 -3.72
C GLU A 105 -21.40 28.99 -4.74
N ASN A 106 -20.86 29.31 -5.92
CA ASN A 106 -20.50 28.29 -6.92
C ASN A 106 -19.35 27.40 -6.42
N GLU A 107 -18.30 27.97 -5.83
CA GLU A 107 -17.22 27.20 -5.19
C GLU A 107 -17.73 26.36 -4.02
N ARG A 108 -18.69 26.86 -3.23
CA ARG A 108 -19.33 26.09 -2.14
C ARG A 108 -20.07 24.87 -2.67
N LYS A 109 -20.86 25.02 -3.73
CA LYS A 109 -21.56 23.89 -4.39
C LYS A 109 -20.57 22.89 -4.98
N ALA A 110 -19.50 23.37 -5.61
CA ALA A 110 -18.44 22.52 -6.12
C ALA A 110 -17.73 21.75 -4.99
N LEU A 111 -17.45 22.40 -3.85
CA LEU A 111 -16.85 21.77 -2.67
C LEU A 111 -17.75 20.68 -2.09
N VAL A 112 -19.06 20.91 -1.97
CA VAL A 112 -20.01 19.89 -1.50
C VAL A 112 -20.00 18.67 -2.41
N SER A 113 -20.10 18.87 -3.73
CA SER A 113 -20.05 17.78 -4.70
C SER A 113 -18.71 17.03 -4.68
N LEU A 114 -17.60 17.76 -4.51
CA LEU A 114 -16.27 17.16 -4.36
C LEU A 114 -16.14 16.36 -3.06
N GLY A 115 -16.71 16.87 -1.96
CA GLY A 115 -16.76 16.20 -0.67
C GLY A 115 -17.57 14.91 -0.69
N GLU A 116 -18.72 14.88 -1.38
CA GLU A 116 -19.51 13.66 -1.57
C GLU A 116 -18.73 12.58 -2.34
N GLN A 117 -18.08 12.97 -3.44
CA GLN A 117 -17.23 12.06 -4.21
C GLN A 117 -16.04 11.55 -3.40
N PHE A 118 -15.43 12.43 -2.60
CA PHE A 118 -14.31 12.07 -1.72
C PHE A 118 -14.74 11.08 -0.62
N ASN A 119 -15.87 11.32 0.04
CA ASN A 119 -16.42 10.41 1.05
C ASN A 119 -16.69 9.03 0.45
N GLN A 120 -17.27 8.97 -0.75
CA GLN A 120 -17.47 7.70 -1.45
C GLN A 120 -16.13 6.98 -1.68
N LYS A 121 -15.08 7.73 -2.04
CA LYS A 121 -13.74 7.17 -2.26
C LYS A 121 -13.06 6.69 -0.98
N GLN A 122 -13.35 7.30 0.17
CA GLN A 122 -12.92 6.77 1.47
C GLN A 122 -13.60 5.44 1.79
N LEU A 123 -14.90 5.32 1.54
CA LEU A 123 -15.63 4.05 1.70
C LEU A 123 -15.10 2.97 0.75
N ASP A 124 -14.84 3.32 -0.51
CA ASP A 124 -14.23 2.40 -1.48
C ASP A 124 -12.86 1.91 -0.98
N HIS A 125 -12.04 2.80 -0.42
CA HIS A 125 -10.74 2.45 0.14
C HIS A 125 -10.86 1.49 1.34
N GLU A 126 -11.78 1.73 2.27
CA GLU A 126 -12.04 0.81 3.39
C GLU A 126 -12.48 -0.57 2.89
N ALA A 127 -13.35 -0.63 1.88
CA ALA A 127 -13.78 -1.87 1.26
C ALA A 127 -12.61 -2.63 0.59
N VAL A 128 -11.70 -1.90 -0.07
CA VAL A 128 -10.47 -2.47 -0.65
C VAL A 128 -9.54 -3.00 0.44
N ILE A 129 -9.37 -2.30 1.56
CA ILE A 129 -8.59 -2.80 2.70
C ILE A 129 -9.20 -4.10 3.23
N GLY A 130 -10.51 -4.12 3.50
CA GLY A 130 -11.17 -5.31 4.03
C GLY A 130 -11.07 -6.51 3.09
N THR A 131 -11.30 -6.28 1.79
CA THR A 131 -11.21 -7.32 0.76
C THR A 131 -9.78 -7.83 0.60
N SER A 132 -8.79 -6.93 0.49
CA SER A 132 -7.38 -7.30 0.35
C SER A 132 -6.88 -8.08 1.57
N GLN A 133 -7.21 -7.66 2.79
CA GLN A 133 -6.82 -8.40 4.00
C GLN A 133 -7.42 -9.80 4.04
N LYS A 134 -8.71 -9.95 3.73
CA LYS A 134 -9.38 -11.26 3.68
C LYS A 134 -8.71 -12.19 2.67
N ILE A 135 -8.40 -11.67 1.47
CA ILE A 135 -7.72 -12.44 0.42
C ILE A 135 -6.30 -12.82 0.86
N LEU A 136 -5.50 -11.88 1.34
CA LEU A 136 -4.11 -12.14 1.76
C LEU A 136 -4.03 -13.12 2.93
N ILE A 137 -4.95 -13.06 3.89
CA ILE A 137 -5.05 -14.04 4.98
C ILE A 137 -5.34 -15.44 4.42
N LYS A 138 -6.28 -15.56 3.49
CA LYS A 138 -6.59 -16.84 2.84
C LYS A 138 -5.36 -17.38 2.09
N LEU A 139 -4.75 -16.55 1.25
CA LEU A 139 -3.54 -16.91 0.50
C LEU A 139 -2.39 -17.34 1.41
N SER A 140 -2.20 -16.66 2.54
CA SER A 140 -1.19 -17.04 3.53
C SER A 140 -1.48 -18.38 4.21
N THR A 141 -2.75 -18.77 4.31
CA THR A 141 -3.18 -20.06 4.88
C THR A 141 -2.96 -21.17 3.86
N ASP A 142 -3.44 -20.97 2.62
CA ASP A 142 -3.25 -21.90 1.50
C ASP A 142 -1.74 -22.18 1.27
N LEU A 143 -0.91 -21.14 1.34
CA LEU A 143 0.54 -21.28 1.21
C LEU A 143 1.16 -22.12 2.34
N LYS A 144 0.71 -21.96 3.59
CA LYS A 144 1.25 -22.74 4.71
C LYS A 144 0.86 -24.19 4.64
N GLU A 145 -0.38 -24.49 4.25
CA GLU A 145 -0.84 -25.86 4.05
C GLU A 145 -0.02 -26.53 2.94
N SER A 146 0.17 -25.84 1.81
CA SER A 146 1.01 -26.34 0.71
C SER A 146 2.48 -26.52 1.12
N MET A 147 3.04 -25.59 1.90
CA MET A 147 4.41 -25.68 2.43
C MET A 147 4.56 -26.84 3.42
N ALA A 148 3.57 -27.10 4.27
CA ALA A 148 3.58 -28.25 5.19
C ALA A 148 3.48 -29.59 4.44
N ASN A 149 2.65 -29.67 3.40
CA ASN A 149 2.55 -30.86 2.53
C ASN A 149 3.85 -31.12 1.77
N SER A 150 4.47 -30.05 1.27
CA SER A 150 5.78 -30.11 0.62
C SER A 150 6.87 -30.55 1.61
N ALA A 151 6.87 -30.01 2.82
CA ALA A 151 7.82 -30.39 3.86
C ALA A 151 7.69 -31.87 4.27
N ASN A 152 6.46 -32.42 4.33
CA ASN A 152 6.24 -33.85 4.56
C ASN A 152 6.86 -34.70 3.45
N SER A 153 6.63 -34.31 2.19
CA SER A 153 7.15 -35.02 1.02
C SER A 153 8.68 -34.96 0.93
N LEU A 154 9.25 -33.78 1.22
CA LEU A 154 10.69 -33.57 1.28
C LEU A 154 11.33 -34.31 2.46
N HIS A 155 10.69 -34.39 3.62
CA HIS A 155 11.20 -35.15 4.75
C HIS A 155 11.41 -36.63 4.39
N HIS A 156 10.43 -37.24 3.71
CA HIS A 156 10.58 -38.61 3.21
C HIS A 156 11.72 -38.75 2.19
N LEU A 157 12.01 -37.71 1.41
CA LEU A 157 13.13 -37.68 0.48
C LEU A 157 14.48 -37.52 1.20
N THR A 158 14.59 -36.63 2.18
CA THR A 158 15.84 -36.36 2.91
C THR A 158 16.25 -37.55 3.77
N THR A 159 15.30 -38.21 4.47
CA THR A 159 15.57 -39.42 5.25
C THR A 159 16.12 -40.55 4.38
N ARG A 160 15.64 -40.69 3.14
CA ARG A 160 16.14 -41.68 2.17
C ARG A 160 17.57 -41.39 1.69
N ASN A 161 18.03 -40.15 1.79
CA ASN A 161 19.35 -39.71 1.34
C ASN A 161 20.33 -39.48 2.51
N ASN A 162 20.08 -40.07 3.69
CA ASN A 162 20.91 -39.95 4.89
C ASN A 162 21.02 -38.51 5.45
N SER A 163 20.05 -37.64 5.19
CA SER A 163 19.97 -36.30 5.80
C SER A 163 18.81 -36.25 6.79
N ASP A 164 19.11 -36.08 8.07
CA ASP A 164 18.12 -36.15 9.15
C ASP A 164 17.57 -34.75 9.50
N PHE A 165 16.81 -34.17 8.56
CA PHE A 165 16.13 -32.90 8.78
C PHE A 165 14.72 -33.13 9.33
N THR A 166 14.36 -32.42 10.40
CA THR A 166 12.97 -32.40 10.89
C THR A 166 12.07 -31.62 9.94
N LYS A 167 10.75 -31.85 10.03
CA LYS A 167 9.77 -31.15 9.18
C LYS A 167 9.83 -29.63 9.38
N GLU A 168 10.04 -29.19 10.61
CA GLU A 168 10.16 -27.77 10.98
C GLU A 168 11.41 -27.12 10.38
N GLN A 169 12.52 -27.88 10.31
CA GLN A 169 13.74 -27.42 9.65
C GLN A 169 13.52 -27.28 8.15
N ILE A 170 12.80 -28.22 7.51
CA ILE A 170 12.48 -28.13 6.08
C ILE A 170 11.57 -26.93 5.80
N VAL A 171 10.56 -26.67 6.63
CA VAL A 171 9.73 -25.45 6.50
C VAL A 171 10.56 -24.17 6.62
N THR A 172 11.52 -24.15 7.55
CA THR A 172 12.45 -23.01 7.70
C THR A 172 13.33 -22.85 6.46
N ILE A 173 13.81 -23.96 5.89
CA ILE A 173 14.58 -23.95 4.65
C ILE A 173 13.73 -23.43 3.49
N LEU A 174 12.50 -23.91 3.31
CA LEU A 174 11.59 -23.42 2.26
C LEU A 174 11.29 -21.93 2.43
N THR A 175 11.08 -21.46 3.66
CA THR A 175 10.91 -20.03 3.99
C THR A 175 12.13 -19.23 3.56
N ARG A 176 13.33 -19.71 3.88
CA ARG A 176 14.59 -19.06 3.48
C ARG A 176 14.79 -19.09 1.97
N THR A 177 14.43 -20.19 1.31
CA THR A 177 14.45 -20.28 -0.16
C THR A 177 13.49 -19.26 -0.78
N LEU A 178 12.30 -19.02 -0.21
CA LEU A 178 11.39 -17.98 -0.70
C LEU A 178 11.94 -16.55 -0.55
N ILE A 179 12.83 -16.33 0.43
CA ILE A 179 13.51 -15.04 0.61
C ILE A 179 14.63 -14.87 -0.43
N GLU A 180 15.40 -15.94 -0.67
CA GLU A 180 16.62 -15.87 -1.50
C GLU A 180 16.40 -16.17 -2.99
N ALA A 181 15.48 -17.07 -3.34
CA ALA A 181 15.33 -17.60 -4.69
C ALA A 181 14.44 -16.77 -5.60
N GLY A 182 13.77 -15.75 -5.07
CA GLY A 182 13.21 -14.67 -5.89
C GLY A 182 11.98 -15.01 -6.73
N ILE A 183 11.06 -14.04 -6.82
CA ILE A 183 10.14 -13.88 -7.93
C ILE A 183 10.88 -13.08 -9.01
N GLU A 184 10.82 -13.54 -10.26
CA GLU A 184 11.48 -12.85 -11.37
C GLU A 184 10.81 -11.49 -11.62
N LEU A 185 11.61 -10.42 -11.53
CA LEU A 185 11.18 -9.02 -11.61
C LEU A 185 10.38 -8.66 -12.87
N LYS A 186 10.58 -9.41 -13.97
CA LYS A 186 9.97 -9.12 -15.29
C LYS A 186 8.69 -9.89 -15.55
N SER A 187 8.58 -11.11 -15.04
CA SER A 187 7.48 -12.01 -15.38
C SER A 187 6.49 -12.18 -14.23
N GLN A 188 6.83 -11.68 -13.02
CA GLN A 188 6.07 -11.98 -11.79
C GLN A 188 5.88 -13.50 -11.61
N ASN A 189 6.75 -14.31 -12.21
CA ASN A 189 6.75 -15.76 -12.04
C ASN A 189 7.89 -16.16 -11.14
N ILE A 190 7.70 -17.27 -10.44
CA ILE A 190 8.75 -17.86 -9.62
C ILE A 190 9.76 -18.50 -10.55
N ASP A 191 11.04 -18.13 -10.41
CA ASP A 191 12.12 -18.87 -11.05
C ASP A 191 12.26 -20.22 -10.33
N LYS A 192 11.53 -21.21 -10.83
CA LYS A 192 11.51 -22.57 -10.26
C LYS A 192 12.91 -23.17 -10.22
N ASN A 193 13.75 -22.89 -11.22
CA ASN A 193 15.10 -23.44 -11.31
C ASN A 193 16.00 -22.85 -10.23
N LEU A 194 15.98 -21.52 -10.07
CA LEU A 194 16.71 -20.85 -9.00
C LEU A 194 16.22 -21.30 -7.62
N PHE A 195 14.90 -21.49 -7.45
CA PHE A 195 14.32 -22.04 -6.22
C PHE A 195 14.84 -23.44 -5.91
N ILE A 196 14.81 -24.33 -6.90
CA ILE A 196 15.28 -25.72 -6.74
C ILE A 196 16.78 -25.74 -6.43
N ASP A 197 17.59 -24.97 -7.14
CA ASP A 197 19.04 -24.92 -6.91
C ASP A 197 19.37 -24.46 -5.49
N LYS A 198 18.67 -23.43 -5.00
CA LYS A 198 18.81 -22.93 -3.62
C LYS A 198 18.29 -23.93 -2.58
N ALA A 199 17.19 -24.61 -2.86
CA ALA A 199 16.66 -25.65 -1.98
C ALA A 199 17.63 -26.84 -1.87
N ILE A 200 18.26 -27.26 -2.97
CA ILE A 200 19.28 -28.31 -2.99
C ILE A 200 20.48 -27.92 -2.13
N ASP A 201 20.95 -26.67 -2.28
CA ASP A 201 22.07 -26.14 -1.50
C ASP A 201 21.79 -26.14 0.00
N LEU A 202 20.60 -25.69 0.41
CA LEU A 202 20.19 -25.60 1.82
C LEU A 202 19.85 -26.96 2.44
N LEU A 203 19.35 -27.91 1.64
CA LEU A 203 19.08 -29.29 2.07
C LEU A 203 20.31 -30.20 1.97
N HIS A 204 21.44 -29.70 1.48
CA HIS A 204 22.67 -30.46 1.26
C HIS A 204 22.48 -31.71 0.38
N LEU A 205 21.57 -31.64 -0.59
CA LEU A 205 21.29 -32.72 -1.53
C LEU A 205 22.31 -32.71 -2.68
N SER A 206 22.42 -33.84 -3.39
CA SER A 206 23.28 -33.91 -4.57
C SER A 206 22.71 -33.05 -5.71
N LYS A 207 23.57 -32.20 -6.31
CA LYS A 207 23.24 -31.36 -7.47
C LYS A 207 23.20 -32.16 -8.78
N THR A 208 22.45 -33.24 -8.82
CA THR A 208 22.24 -34.03 -10.04
C THR A 208 20.94 -33.62 -10.72
N GLU A 209 20.87 -33.73 -12.05
CA GLU A 209 19.68 -33.34 -12.82
C GLU A 209 18.44 -34.15 -12.39
N GLY A 210 18.61 -35.45 -12.12
CA GLY A 210 17.51 -36.27 -11.60
C GLY A 210 16.99 -35.85 -10.22
N MET A 211 17.82 -35.22 -9.37
CA MET A 211 17.33 -34.63 -8.12
C MET A 211 16.57 -33.33 -8.34
N LYS A 212 16.98 -32.51 -9.32
CA LYS A 212 16.25 -31.31 -9.71
C LYS A 212 14.85 -31.66 -10.22
N GLU A 213 14.76 -32.62 -11.13
CA GLU A 213 13.48 -33.12 -11.67
C GLU A 213 12.57 -33.63 -10.54
N LYS A 214 13.11 -34.46 -9.65
CA LYS A 214 12.34 -35.00 -8.52
C LYS A 214 11.86 -33.93 -7.55
N LEU A 215 12.69 -32.92 -7.25
CA LEU A 215 12.27 -31.79 -6.42
C LEU A 215 11.21 -30.94 -7.12
N ASN A 216 11.33 -30.73 -8.44
CA ASN A 216 10.34 -30.03 -9.23
C ASN A 216 8.98 -30.74 -9.19
N GLU A 217 8.97 -32.07 -9.33
CA GLU A 217 7.75 -32.88 -9.20
C GLU A 217 7.11 -32.76 -7.82
N LEU A 218 7.91 -32.92 -6.75
CA LEU A 218 7.41 -32.83 -5.37
C LEU A 218 6.90 -31.44 -4.99
N LEU A 219 7.48 -30.39 -5.58
CA LEU A 219 7.13 -28.99 -5.31
C LEU A 219 6.15 -28.41 -6.34
N ASN A 220 5.66 -29.18 -7.31
CA ASN A 220 4.83 -28.66 -8.38
C ASN A 220 3.52 -28.03 -7.85
N GLU A 221 2.86 -28.70 -6.90
CA GLU A 221 1.66 -28.15 -6.23
C GLU A 221 1.97 -26.85 -5.49
N PHE A 222 3.11 -26.79 -4.80
CA PHE A 222 3.58 -25.60 -4.10
C PHE A 222 3.86 -24.44 -5.05
N PHE A 223 4.51 -24.69 -6.18
CA PHE A 223 4.71 -23.67 -7.21
C PHE A 223 3.40 -23.18 -7.82
N ASN A 224 2.41 -24.06 -8.01
CA ASN A 224 1.08 -23.64 -8.51
C ASN A 224 0.38 -22.72 -7.50
N VAL A 225 0.43 -23.05 -6.21
CA VAL A 225 -0.11 -22.19 -5.15
C VAL A 225 0.62 -20.85 -5.14
N LEU A 226 1.94 -20.84 -5.17
CA LEU A 226 2.73 -19.61 -5.19
C LEU A 226 2.42 -18.72 -6.41
N SER A 227 2.27 -19.30 -7.61
CA SER A 227 1.91 -18.55 -8.83
C SER A 227 0.57 -17.83 -8.64
N LYS A 228 -0.45 -18.56 -8.19
CA LYS A 228 -1.77 -18.02 -7.91
C LYS A 228 -1.74 -16.92 -6.84
N VAL A 229 -0.93 -17.10 -5.80
CA VAL A 229 -0.75 -16.08 -4.76
C VAL A 229 -0.16 -14.80 -5.37
N ASN A 230 0.85 -14.93 -6.24
CA ASN A 230 1.50 -13.77 -6.82
C ASN A 230 0.62 -13.03 -7.85
N GLU A 231 -0.16 -13.77 -8.64
CA GLU A 231 -1.19 -13.20 -9.53
C GLU A 231 -2.19 -12.36 -8.73
N GLN A 232 -2.75 -12.90 -7.64
CA GLN A 232 -3.71 -12.16 -6.81
C GLN A 232 -3.09 -10.97 -6.08
N ILE A 233 -1.84 -11.08 -5.61
CA ILE A 233 -1.11 -9.94 -5.03
C ILE A 233 -1.00 -8.81 -6.07
N SER A 234 -0.70 -9.15 -7.32
CA SER A 234 -0.54 -8.17 -8.40
C SER A 234 -1.84 -7.48 -8.76
N GLU A 235 -2.97 -8.21 -8.80
CA GLU A 235 -4.31 -7.63 -8.97
C GLU A 235 -4.68 -6.66 -7.84
N LEU A 236 -4.41 -7.06 -6.59
CA LEU A 236 -4.65 -6.20 -5.42
C LEU A 236 -3.77 -4.96 -5.44
N PHE A 237 -2.51 -5.09 -5.87
CA PHE A 237 -1.59 -3.97 -6.00
C PHE A 237 -2.07 -2.96 -7.05
N ASN A 238 -2.55 -3.43 -8.20
CA ASN A 238 -3.13 -2.57 -9.24
C ASN A 238 -4.38 -1.83 -8.72
N THR A 239 -5.23 -2.51 -7.96
CA THR A 239 -6.38 -1.88 -7.31
C THR A 239 -5.94 -0.78 -6.33
N ALA A 240 -4.90 -1.03 -5.53
CA ALA A 240 -4.34 -0.04 -4.62
C ALA A 240 -3.73 1.17 -5.36
N ASN A 241 -3.12 0.97 -6.52
CA ASN A 241 -2.58 2.06 -7.36
C ASN A 241 -3.68 2.99 -7.88
N SER A 242 -4.82 2.43 -8.31
CA SER A 242 -5.98 3.24 -8.72
C SER A 242 -6.50 4.15 -7.60
N ILE A 243 -6.48 3.66 -6.35
CA ILE A 243 -6.80 4.48 -5.17
C ILE A 243 -5.74 5.56 -4.96
N THR A 244 -4.45 5.26 -5.14
CA THR A 244 -3.37 6.26 -5.02
C THR A 244 -3.58 7.43 -5.97
N GLU A 245 -3.87 7.16 -7.25
CA GLU A 245 -4.11 8.20 -8.26
C GLU A 245 -5.30 9.08 -7.87
N SER A 246 -6.39 8.46 -7.45
CA SER A 246 -7.59 9.17 -6.98
C SER A 246 -7.28 10.03 -5.76
N ALA A 247 -6.59 9.49 -4.75
CA ALA A 247 -6.25 10.21 -3.52
C ALA A 247 -5.36 11.43 -3.79
N ARG A 248 -4.36 11.30 -4.66
CA ARG A 248 -3.51 12.42 -5.12
C ARG A 248 -4.33 13.49 -5.84
N ALA A 249 -5.28 13.08 -6.69
CA ALA A 249 -6.16 14.00 -7.40
C ALA A 249 -7.04 14.79 -6.42
N PHE A 250 -7.69 14.14 -5.45
CA PHE A 250 -8.48 14.83 -4.43
C PHE A 250 -7.64 15.78 -3.58
N ARG A 251 -6.45 15.36 -3.12
CA ARG A 251 -5.52 16.23 -2.39
C ARG A 251 -5.22 17.51 -3.16
N SER A 252 -4.95 17.37 -4.45
CA SER A 252 -4.67 18.51 -5.35
C SER A 252 -5.91 19.39 -5.55
N GLN A 253 -7.07 18.78 -5.78
CA GLN A 253 -8.32 19.52 -6.01
C GLN A 253 -8.76 20.31 -4.77
N PHE A 254 -8.69 19.72 -3.56
CA PHE A 254 -8.98 20.44 -2.31
C PHE A 254 -7.97 21.54 -2.03
N TYR A 255 -6.67 21.30 -2.29
CA TYR A 255 -5.66 22.35 -2.17
C TYR A 255 -5.95 23.54 -3.11
N GLN A 256 -6.30 23.27 -4.37
CA GLN A 256 -6.66 24.32 -5.33
C GLN A 256 -7.97 25.04 -4.94
N ALA A 257 -8.95 24.31 -4.42
CA ALA A 257 -10.18 24.92 -3.89
C ALA A 257 -9.88 25.87 -2.73
N ALA A 258 -9.00 25.48 -1.80
CA ALA A 258 -8.57 26.35 -0.71
C ALA A 258 -7.95 27.66 -1.21
N LEU A 259 -7.08 27.59 -2.21
CA LEU A 259 -6.46 28.78 -2.81
C LEU A 259 -7.51 29.70 -3.45
N ARG A 260 -8.40 29.17 -4.30
CA ARG A 260 -9.44 29.96 -4.97
C ARG A 260 -10.39 30.62 -3.96
N VAL A 261 -10.80 29.89 -2.94
CA VAL A 261 -11.71 30.41 -1.89
C VAL A 261 -11.04 31.54 -1.10
N ILE A 262 -9.78 31.38 -0.70
CA ILE A 262 -9.02 32.44 -0.01
C ILE A 262 -8.90 33.69 -0.90
N GLU A 263 -8.60 33.51 -2.19
CA GLU A 263 -8.48 34.63 -3.14
C GLU A 263 -9.81 35.38 -3.28
N LEU A 264 -10.94 34.67 -3.42
CA LEU A 264 -12.26 35.26 -3.48
C LEU A 264 -12.62 36.00 -2.17
N MET A 265 -12.33 35.40 -1.01
CA MET A 265 -12.63 36.02 0.29
C MET A 265 -11.84 37.31 0.53
N LYS A 266 -10.62 37.43 -0.01
CA LYS A 266 -9.82 38.67 0.06
C LYS A 266 -10.43 39.83 -0.75
N LEU A 267 -11.28 39.52 -1.75
CA LEU A 267 -11.93 40.52 -2.59
C LEU A 267 -13.25 41.04 -2.00
N LEU A 268 -13.70 40.49 -0.87
CA LEU A 268 -14.91 40.97 -0.20
C LEU A 268 -14.64 42.29 0.53
N PRO A 269 -15.55 43.28 0.44
CA PRO A 269 -15.30 44.62 0.97
C PRO A 269 -15.39 44.70 2.50
N GLU A 270 -16.29 43.91 3.10
CA GLU A 270 -16.63 44.01 4.53
C GLU A 270 -16.31 42.74 5.33
N TYR A 271 -15.88 41.67 4.66
CA TYR A 271 -15.43 40.44 5.29
C TYR A 271 -13.91 40.32 5.20
N LYS A 272 -13.29 39.91 6.31
CA LYS A 272 -11.88 39.52 6.36
C LYS A 272 -11.75 38.25 7.18
N ILE A 273 -10.87 37.36 6.73
CA ILE A 273 -10.51 36.16 7.47
C ILE A 273 -9.79 36.59 8.75
N ASP A 274 -10.23 36.06 9.89
CA ASP A 274 -9.55 36.25 11.17
C ASP A 274 -8.17 35.56 11.15
N PRO A 275 -7.07 36.31 11.30
CA PRO A 275 -5.73 35.74 11.22
C PRO A 275 -5.41 34.74 12.34
N GLU A 276 -5.98 34.90 13.55
CA GLU A 276 -5.71 33.98 14.66
C GLU A 276 -6.42 32.64 14.42
N GLN A 277 -7.70 32.69 14.05
CA GLN A 277 -8.49 31.50 13.73
C GLN A 277 -7.95 30.77 12.49
N ASP A 278 -7.50 31.50 11.47
CA ASP A 278 -6.88 30.92 10.27
C ASP A 278 -5.58 30.20 10.60
N MET A 279 -4.75 30.79 11.48
CA MET A 279 -3.51 30.14 11.92
C MET A 279 -3.77 28.82 12.64
N ILE A 280 -4.74 28.79 13.56
CA ILE A 280 -5.18 27.55 14.25
C ILE A 280 -5.69 26.53 13.24
N ASN A 281 -6.49 26.96 12.27
CA ASN A 281 -7.06 26.08 11.25
C ASN A 281 -6.01 25.50 10.30
N ARG A 282 -4.88 26.19 10.10
CA ARG A 282 -3.77 25.74 9.25
C ARG A 282 -2.76 24.82 9.95
N GLU A 283 -2.80 24.71 11.28
CA GLU A 283 -1.83 23.90 12.04
C GLU A 283 -1.81 22.44 11.54
N ALA A 284 -2.98 21.88 11.20
CA ALA A 284 -3.11 20.54 10.66
C ALA A 284 -2.58 20.37 9.22
N LEU A 285 -2.27 21.48 8.52
CA LEU A 285 -1.83 21.48 7.12
C LEU A 285 -0.31 21.47 6.94
N HIS A 286 0.45 21.38 8.04
CA HIS A 286 1.91 21.25 8.03
C HIS A 286 2.33 19.80 7.75
N PHE A 287 2.09 19.33 6.52
CA PHE A 287 2.52 18.03 6.04
C PHE A 287 3.27 18.13 4.71
N ASP A 288 4.09 17.12 4.42
CA ASP A 288 4.78 17.01 3.14
C ASP A 288 3.77 16.64 2.03
N LYS A 289 3.59 17.56 1.09
CA LYS A 289 2.66 17.46 -0.03
C LYS A 289 3.15 16.49 -1.12
N THR A 290 4.44 16.15 -1.11
CA THR A 290 5.04 15.22 -2.08
C THR A 290 4.99 13.77 -1.61
N ILE A 291 4.45 13.52 -0.41
CA ILE A 291 4.26 12.15 0.10
C ILE A 291 3.42 11.34 -0.88
N GLY A 292 3.95 10.16 -1.17
CA GLY A 292 3.35 9.21 -2.07
C GLY A 292 3.30 9.72 -3.49
N GLU A 293 4.19 10.62 -3.94
CA GLU A 293 4.45 10.90 -5.36
C GLU A 293 5.60 10.01 -5.86
N THR A 294 5.50 9.51 -7.10
CA THR A 294 6.60 8.83 -7.76
C THR A 294 7.58 9.91 -8.24
N GLN A 295 8.82 9.92 -7.74
CA GLN A 295 9.84 10.86 -8.24
C GLN A 295 10.03 10.59 -9.74
N GLN A 296 9.71 11.58 -10.57
CA GLN A 296 9.89 11.52 -12.01
C GLN A 296 11.36 11.36 -12.41
#